data_AF-A0A7V5S6K9-F1
#
_entry.id   AF-A0A7V5S6K9-F1
#
_cell.length_a   1.000
_cell.length_b   1.000
_cell.length_c   1.000
_cell.angle_alpha   90.00
_cell.angle_beta   90.00
_cell.angle_gamma   90.00
#
_symmetry.space_group_name_H-M   'P 1'
#
loop_
_entity.id
_entity.type
_entity.pdbx_description
1 polymer ?
#
loop_
_entity_poly.entity_id
_entity_poly.type
_entity_poly.pdbx_seq_one_letter_code
_entity_poly.pdbx_strand_id
1 'polypeptide(L)' 'MPLLTERNKQHVQQILQQLSNPITIHYFTQEFECEPCQITHELLKEVTALSDKIVLKVYEFKNEQETAQRFGVDKIPA' A
#
# COMPACT_ATOMS: atom_id res chain seq x y z
N MET A 1 2.25 11.87 11.83
CA MET A 1 3.09 12.85 11.09
C MET A 1 3.25 12.30 9.68
N PRO A 2 3.26 13.15 8.63
CA PRO A 2 3.46 12.63 7.28
C PRO A 2 4.84 11.94 7.18
N LEU A 3 4.86 10.73 6.64
CA LEU A 3 6.06 9.93 6.43
C LEU A 3 6.89 10.49 5.27
N LEU A 4 6.24 10.99 4.22
CA LEU A 4 6.91 11.63 3.10
C LEU A 4 7.07 13.13 3.34
N THR A 5 8.29 13.62 3.17
CA THR A 5 8.56 15.06 3.08
C THR A 5 7.95 15.62 1.79
N GLU A 6 7.65 16.93 1.76
CA GLU A 6 7.12 17.59 0.55
C GLU A 6 8.03 17.44 -0.68
N ARG A 7 9.35 17.50 -0.47
CA ARG A 7 10.33 17.24 -1.53
C ARG A 7 10.20 15.83 -2.10
N ASN A 8 10.05 14.83 -1.23
CA ASN A 8 9.90 13.44 -1.67
C ASN A 8 8.54 13.22 -2.37
N LYS A 9 7.46 13.83 -1.89
CA LYS A 9 6.15 13.78 -2.55
C LYS A 9 6.20 14.29 -3.98
N GLN A 10 6.82 15.46 -4.20
CA GLN A 10 7.00 16.02 -5.54
C GLN A 10 7.77 15.08 -6.47
N HIS A 11 8.86 14.48 -5.96
CA HIS A 11 9.66 13.56 -6.76
C HIS A 11 8.91 12.27 -7.10
N VAL A 12 8.21 11.67 -6.13
CA VAL A 12 7.38 10.49 -6.35
C VAL A 12 6.27 10.81 -7.36
N GLN A 13 5.59 11.95 -7.23
CA GLN A 13 4.54 12.36 -8.16
C GLN A 13 5.04 12.45 -9.62
N GLN A 14 6.26 12.96 -9.85
CA GLN A 14 6.88 12.99 -11.19
C GLN A 14 7.12 11.58 -11.75
N ILE A 15 7.52 10.63 -10.90
CA ILE A 15 7.71 9.23 -11.31
C ILE A 15 6.34 8.62 -11.65
N LEU A 16 5.33 8.83 -10.81
CA LEU A 16 3.99 8.26 -10.99
C LEU A 16 3.26 8.80 -12.23
N GLN A 17 3.59 10.01 -12.71
CA GLN A 17 3.07 10.55 -13.98
C GLN A 17 3.43 9.68 -15.19
N GLN A 18 4.51 8.89 -15.11
CA GLN A 18 4.93 8.00 -16.19
C GLN A 18 4.09 6.71 -16.27
N LEU A 19 3.22 6.45 -15.28
CA LEU A 19 2.32 5.30 -15.30
C LEU A 19 1.36 5.41 -16.48
N SER A 20 1.45 4.46 -17.41
CA SER A 20 0.58 4.43 -18.59
C SER A 20 -0.80 3.85 -18.26
N ASN A 21 -0.85 2.83 -17.40
CA ASN A 21 -2.07 2.11 -17.04
C ASN A 21 -2.40 2.28 -15.54
N PRO A 22 -3.68 2.15 -15.15
CA PRO A 22 -4.06 2.04 -13.74
C PRO A 22 -3.41 0.82 -13.09
N ILE A 23 -3.01 0.96 -11.82
CA ILE A 23 -2.39 -0.09 -11.02
C ILE A 23 -3.20 -0.28 -9.74
N THR A 24 -3.37 -1.53 -9.33
CA THR A 24 -3.91 -1.87 -8.01
C THR A 24 -2.80 -2.42 -7.13
N ILE A 25 -2.61 -1.80 -5.97
CA ILE A 25 -1.77 -2.34 -4.89
C ILE A 25 -2.68 -3.18 -4.00
N HIS A 26 -2.40 -4.47 -3.89
CA HIS A 26 -3.07 -5.38 -2.97
C HIS A 26 -2.23 -5.49 -1.70
N TYR A 27 -2.69 -4.87 -0.62
CA TYR A 27 -1.99 -4.77 0.65
C TYR A 27 -2.65 -5.67 1.69
N PHE A 28 -1.88 -6.58 2.28
CA PHE A 28 -2.31 -7.49 3.33
C PHE A 28 -1.75 -7.04 4.67
N THR A 29 -2.64 -6.93 5.67
CA THR A 29 -2.33 -6.37 6.98
C THR A 29 -3.12 -7.10 8.08
N GLN A 30 -2.75 -6.87 9.34
CA GLN A 30 -3.55 -7.22 10.51
C GLN A 30 -3.36 -6.14 11.58
N GLU A 31 -4.34 -5.97 12.48
CA GLU A 31 -4.23 -5.00 13.58
C GLU A 31 -3.40 -5.55 14.76
N PHE A 32 -3.53 -6.84 15.06
CA PHE A 32 -2.88 -7.47 16.22
C PHE A 32 -1.55 -8.11 15.86
N GLU A 33 -0.52 -7.92 16.69
CA GLU A 33 0.81 -8.53 16.50
C GLU A 33 1.48 -8.13 15.16
N CYS A 34 1.19 -6.93 14.65
CA CYS A 34 1.87 -6.38 13.47
C CYS A 34 2.20 -4.90 13.62
N GLU A 35 3.23 -4.60 14.41
CA GLU A 35 3.77 -3.24 14.56
C GLU A 35 4.15 -2.57 13.22
N PRO A 36 4.82 -3.24 12.25
CA PRO A 36 5.17 -2.60 10.98
C PRO A 36 3.97 -2.35 10.06
N CYS A 37 2.84 -3.06 10.26
CA CYS A 37 1.66 -2.93 9.39
C CYS A 37 1.09 -1.52 9.40
N GLN A 38 1.11 -0.83 10.55
CA GLN A 38 0.59 0.52 10.64
C GLN A 38 1.40 1.49 9.78
N ILE A 39 2.74 1.47 9.92
CA ILE A 39 3.64 2.37 9.20
C ILE A 39 3.57 2.11 7.70
N THR A 40 3.55 0.84 7.28
CA THR A 40 3.40 0.49 5.85
C THR A 40 2.05 0.98 5.30
N HIS A 41 0.96 0.85 6.06
CA HIS A 41 -0.35 1.33 5.62
C HIS A 41 -0.38 2.87 5.47
N GLU A 42 0.18 3.61 6.43
CA GLU A 42 0.29 5.06 6.35
C GLU A 42 1.11 5.50 5.12
N LEU A 43 2.23 4.83 4.85
CA LEU A 43 3.05 5.11 3.68
C LEU A 43 2.30 4.84 2.37
N LEU A 44 1.60 3.71 2.28
CA LEU A 44 0.82 3.35 1.08
C LEU A 44 -0.32 4.35 0.85
N LYS A 45 -0.99 4.82 1.90
CA LYS A 45 -2.00 5.89 1.78
C LYS A 45 -1.39 7.18 1.25
N GLU A 46 -0.22 7.58 1.76
CA GLU A 46 0.46 8.78 1.27
C GLU A 46 0.89 8.64 -0.20
N VAL A 47 1.43 7.50 -0.60
CA VAL A 47 1.87 7.27 -1.99
C VAL A 47 0.69 7.20 -2.96
N THR A 48 -0.37 6.47 -2.60
CA THR A 48 -1.55 6.31 -3.46
C THR A 48 -2.32 7.60 -3.64
N ALA A 49 -2.30 8.51 -2.65
CA ALA A 49 -2.88 9.84 -2.78
C ALA A 49 -2.15 10.75 -3.79
N LEU A 50 -0.93 10.40 -4.24
CA LEU A 50 -0.16 11.18 -5.22
C LEU A 50 -0.53 10.87 -6.68
N SER A 51 -1.36 9.86 -6.95
CA SER A 51 -1.81 9.52 -8.30
C SER A 51 -3.19 8.87 -8.32
N ASP A 52 -4.07 9.42 -9.14
CA ASP A 52 -5.41 8.88 -9.45
C ASP A 52 -5.38 7.51 -10.17
N LYS A 53 -4.24 7.13 -10.75
CA LYS A 53 -4.04 5.84 -11.41
C LYS A 53 -3.74 4.70 -10.44
N ILE A 54 -3.53 4.97 -9.16
CA ILE A 54 -3.19 3.94 -8.17
C ILE A 54 -4.37 3.72 -7.24
N VAL A 55 -4.80 2.46 -7.15
CA VAL A 55 -5.84 2.03 -6.21
C VAL A 55 -5.20 1.15 -5.14
N LEU A 56 -5.40 1.50 -3.87
CA LEU A 56 -5.02 0.64 -2.75
C LEU A 56 -6.21 -0.23 -2.34
N LYS A 57 -6.04 -1.55 -2.39
CA LYS A 57 -6.96 -2.52 -1.79
C LYS A 57 -6.30 -3.11 -0.55
N VAL A 58 -6.98 -3.00 0.58
CA VAL A 58 -6.48 -3.46 1.87
C VAL A 58 -7.25 -4.71 2.27
N TYR A 59 -6.51 -5.73 2.68
CA TYR A 59 -7.02 -7.03 3.07
C TYR A 59 -6.58 -7.35 4.50
N GLU A 60 -7.50 -7.79 5.34
CA GLU A 60 -7.23 -8.34 6.66
C GLU A 60 -6.81 -9.80 6.52
N PHE A 61 -5.54 -10.08 6.81
CA PHE A 61 -4.90 -11.35 6.49
C PHE A 61 -5.54 -12.56 7.16
N LYS A 62 -6.02 -12.41 8.40
CA LYS A 62 -6.66 -13.52 9.14
C LYS A 62 -8.06 -13.83 8.62
N ASN A 63 -8.80 -12.82 8.17
CA ASN A 63 -10.17 -12.96 7.68
C ASN A 63 -10.23 -13.29 6.18
N GLU A 64 -9.22 -12.89 5.41
CA GLU A 64 -9.20 -13.01 3.94
C GLU A 64 -8.17 -14.02 3.43
N GLN A 65 -8.07 -15.16 4.13
CA GLN A 65 -7.08 -16.21 3.88
C GLN A 65 -7.14 -16.77 2.46
N GLU A 66 -8.33 -16.95 1.88
CA GLU A 66 -8.45 -17.44 0.50
C GLU A 66 -7.83 -16.45 -0.50
N THR A 67 -8.08 -15.15 -0.30
CA THR A 67 -7.47 -14.09 -1.11
C THR A 67 -5.95 -14.10 -0.91
N ALA A 68 -5.47 -14.13 0.33
CA ALA A 68 -4.04 -14.18 0.62
C ALA A 68 -3.35 -15.37 -0.05
N GLN A 69 -3.94 -16.57 0.02
CA GLN A 69 -3.42 -17.77 -0.64
C GLN A 69 -3.39 -17.62 -2.17
N ARG A 70 -4.42 -17.03 -2.77
CA ARG A 70 -4.45 -16.78 -4.23
C ARG A 70 -3.35 -15.82 -4.69
N PHE A 71 -2.97 -14.87 -3.85
CA PHE A 71 -1.84 -13.95 -4.11
C PHE A 71 -0.49 -14.52 -3.64
N GLY A 72 -0.47 -15.71 -3.02
CA GLY A 72 0.76 -16.33 -2.51
C GLY A 72 1.33 -15.65 -1.27
N VAL A 73 0.50 -14.94 -0.50
CA VAL A 73 0.91 -14.21 0.70
C VAL A 73 0.87 -15.13 1.91
N ASP A 74 2.02 -15.32 2.55
CA ASP A 74 2.21 -16.13 3.76
C ASP A 74 2.64 -15.30 4.99
N LYS A 75 2.97 -14.01 4.77
CA LYS A 75 3.46 -13.07 5.79
C LYS A 75 2.85 -11.71 5.57
N ILE A 76 2.86 -10.91 6.62
CA ILE A 76 2.41 -9.52 6.57
C ILE A 76 3.37 -8.62 7.37
N PRO A 77 3.46 -7.31 7.03
CA PRO A 77 2.78 -6.64 5.90
C PRO A 77 3.25 -7.15 4.53
N ALA A 78 2.34 -7.22 3.54
CA ALA A 78 2.65 -7.66 2.17
C ALA A 78 1.86 -6.88 1.11
#